data_AF-A0A8T4QLS5-F1
#
_entry.id   AF-A0A8T4QLS5-F1
#
_cell.length_a   1.000
_cell.length_b   1.000
_cell.length_c   1.000
_cell.angle_alpha   90.00
_cell.angle_beta   90.00
_cell.angle_gamma   90.00
#
_symmetry.space_group_name_H-M   'P 1'
#
loop_
_entity.id
_entity.type
_entity.pdbx_description
1 polymer ?
#
loop_
_entity_poly.entity_id
_entity_poly.type
_entity_poly.pdbx_seq_one_letter_code
_entity_poly.pdbx_strand_id
1 'polypeptide(L)'
;MNKQTNVAFITQKLKEQFEDLKNGKFEDKQLYQFIGRAIDDLKQNPLCGIKIPKKLWPKEYIQKYHLTNLWKYDLPNAWRLIYTIESDELKIVSIILEWFNHKDYEKRFNY
;
A
#
# COMPACT_ATOMS: atom_id res chain seq x y z
N MET A 1 2.41 19.19 -18.07
CA MET A 1 2.43 19.50 -16.62
C MET A 1 2.82 18.22 -15.89
N ASN A 2 3.97 18.20 -15.21
CA ASN A 2 4.34 17.07 -14.36
C ASN A 2 3.54 17.19 -13.06
N LYS A 3 2.56 16.30 -12.86
CA LYS A 3 1.83 16.24 -11.60
C LYS A 3 2.78 15.81 -10.49
N GLN A 4 2.67 16.44 -9.31
CA GLN A 4 3.45 16.04 -8.15
C GLN A 4 2.95 14.67 -7.67
N THR A 5 3.84 13.69 -7.55
CA THR A 5 3.49 12.36 -7.04
C THR A 5 3.88 12.25 -5.57
N ASN A 6 2.93 11.88 -4.72
CA ASN A 6 3.09 11.76 -3.28
C ASN A 6 2.61 10.39 -2.79
N VAL A 7 3.04 10.03 -1.58
CA VAL A 7 2.58 8.81 -0.90
C VAL A 7 2.04 9.19 0.48
N ALA A 8 0.90 8.63 0.85
CA ALA A 8 0.26 8.84 2.13
C ALA A 8 -0.17 7.51 2.75
N PHE A 9 -0.39 7.48 4.06
CA PHE A 9 -1.04 6.35 4.74
C PHE A 9 -2.51 6.68 4.97
N ILE A 10 -3.39 5.69 4.83
CA ILE A 10 -4.84 5.88 4.98
C ILE A 10 -5.24 6.35 6.39
N THR A 11 -4.41 6.06 7.39
CA THR A 11 -4.60 6.53 8.77
C THR A 11 -3.25 6.88 9.41
N GLN A 12 -3.30 7.80 10.38
CA GLN A 12 -2.16 8.14 11.22
C GLN A 12 -1.63 6.91 11.99
N LYS A 13 -2.51 6.06 12.49
CA LYS A 13 -2.15 4.80 13.16
C LYS A 13 -1.31 3.88 12.27
N LEU A 14 -1.68 3.74 10.99
CA LEU A 14 -0.91 2.91 10.05
C LEU A 14 0.49 3.50 9.82
N LYS A 15 0.60 4.83 9.75
CA LYS A 15 1.90 5.50 9.66
C LYS A 15 2.77 5.21 10.88
N GLU A 16 2.20 5.30 12.09
CA GLU A 16 2.90 4.98 13.34
C GLU A 16 3.37 3.52 13.35
N GLN A 17 2.52 2.58 12.92
CA GLN A 17 2.92 1.18 12.77
C GLN A 17 4.09 0.99 11.81
N PHE A 18 4.13 1.74 10.71
CA PHE A 18 5.28 1.72 9.81
C PHE A 18 6.55 2.24 10.49
N GLU A 19 6.49 3.37 11.18
CA GLU A 19 7.66 3.93 11.86
C GLU A 19 8.17 3.02 13.00
N ASP A 20 7.27 2.37 13.73
CA ASP A 20 7.60 1.45 14.82
C ASP A 20 8.39 0.23 14.35
N LEU A 21 8.21 -0.21 13.09
CA LEU A 21 8.98 -1.32 12.50
C LEU A 21 10.50 -1.08 12.57
N LYS A 22 10.93 0.18 12.52
CA LYS A 22 12.35 0.57 12.63
C LYS A 22 12.98 0.14 13.95
N ASN A 23 12.18 0.07 15.02
CA ASN A 23 12.62 -0.27 16.36
C ASN A 23 12.32 -1.73 16.74
N GLY A 24 11.67 -2.49 15.86
CA GLY A 24 11.29 -3.87 16.09
C GLY A 24 12.44 -4.88 15.99
N LYS A 25 12.07 -6.15 15.88
CA LYS A 25 13.03 -7.25 15.69
C LYS A 25 13.63 -7.22 14.28
N PHE A 26 14.53 -8.16 13.98
CA PHE A 26 15.23 -8.23 12.70
C PHE A 26 14.27 -8.20 11.50
N GLU A 27 13.21 -9.02 11.53
CA GLU A 27 12.23 -9.09 10.44
C GLU A 27 11.43 -7.79 10.27
N ASP A 28 11.13 -7.09 11.38
CA ASP A 28 10.41 -5.82 11.34
C ASP A 28 11.26 -4.74 10.65
N LYS A 29 12.55 -4.68 10.98
CA LYS A 29 13.50 -3.76 10.35
C LYS A 29 13.67 -4.04 8.85
N GLN A 30 13.66 -5.32 8.46
CA GLN A 30 13.63 -5.68 7.03
C GLN A 30 12.34 -5.20 6.36
N LEU A 31 11.19 -5.42 7.00
CA LEU A 31 9.90 -4.97 6.46
C LEU A 31 9.85 -3.44 6.33
N TYR A 32 10.41 -2.70 7.30
CA TYR A 32 10.56 -1.24 7.22
C TYR A 32 11.32 -0.83 5.95
N GLN A 33 12.44 -1.48 5.66
CA GLN A 33 13.23 -1.21 4.46
C GLN A 33 12.46 -1.55 3.17
N PHE A 34 11.73 -2.67 3.15
CA PHE A 34 10.93 -3.07 1.99
C PHE A 34 9.80 -2.08 1.69
N ILE A 35 9.06 -1.66 2.73
CA ILE A 35 8.00 -0.67 2.59
C ILE A 35 8.59 0.69 2.22
N GLY A 36 9.71 1.09 2.82
CA GLY A 36 10.42 2.33 2.49
C GLY A 36 10.82 2.39 1.00
N ARG A 37 11.38 1.30 0.48
CA ARG A 37 11.69 1.20 -0.95
C ARG A 37 10.44 1.27 -1.83
N ALA A 38 9.37 0.57 -1.46
CA ALA A 38 8.11 0.64 -2.19
C ALA A 38 7.51 2.06 -2.18
N ILE A 39 7.63 2.81 -1.07
CA ILE A 39 7.24 4.21 -0.99
C ILE A 39 8.03 5.05 -2.01
N ASP A 40 9.34 4.87 -2.12
CA ASP A 40 10.16 5.61 -3.07
C ASP A 40 9.83 5.25 -4.53
N ASP A 41 9.58 3.97 -4.81
CA ASP A 41 9.12 3.54 -6.14
C ASP A 41 7.76 4.17 -6.49
N LEU A 42 6.82 4.23 -5.53
CA LEU A 42 5.51 4.84 -5.73
C LEU A 42 5.57 6.36 -5.93
N LYS A 43 6.56 7.05 -5.34
CA LYS A 43 6.82 8.48 -5.62
C LYS A 43 7.32 8.70 -7.05
N GLN A 44 8.04 7.74 -7.63
CA GLN A 44 8.54 7.83 -9.00
C GLN A 44 7.47 7.43 -10.02
N ASN A 45 6.75 6.33 -9.75
CA ASN A 45 5.71 5.81 -10.60
C ASN A 45 4.59 5.17 -9.75
N PRO A 46 3.43 5.82 -9.59
CA PRO A 46 2.34 5.28 -8.78
C PRO A 46 1.71 4.03 -9.41
N LEU A 47 1.91 3.79 -10.71
CA LEU A 47 1.38 2.65 -11.46
C LEU A 47 2.35 1.45 -11.51
N CYS A 48 3.43 1.46 -10.72
CA CYS A 48 4.42 0.37 -10.72
C CYS A 48 3.92 -0.94 -10.11
N GLY A 49 2.79 -0.92 -9.37
CA GLY A 49 2.15 -2.10 -8.83
C GLY A 49 1.24 -2.83 -9.81
N ILE A 50 0.58 -3.87 -9.30
CA ILE A 50 -0.38 -4.70 -10.02
C ILE A 50 -1.80 -4.26 -9.65
N LYS A 51 -2.57 -3.83 -10.64
CA LYS A 51 -3.99 -3.48 -10.44
C LYS A 51 -4.82 -4.71 -10.09
N ILE A 52 -5.59 -4.64 -9.00
CA ILE A 52 -6.45 -5.72 -8.54
C ILE A 52 -7.84 -5.59 -9.19
N PRO A 53 -8.35 -6.63 -9.87
CA PRO A 53 -9.70 -6.63 -10.42
C PRO A 53 -10.77 -6.38 -9.35
N LYS A 54 -11.77 -5.54 -9.65
CA LYS A 54 -12.83 -5.12 -8.71
C LYS A 54 -13.58 -6.29 -8.04
N LYS A 55 -13.72 -7.42 -8.74
CA LYS A 55 -14.35 -8.65 -8.22
C LYS A 55 -13.61 -9.29 -7.04
N LEU A 56 -12.32 -8.97 -6.86
CA LEU A 56 -11.46 -9.52 -5.80
C LEU A 56 -11.30 -8.56 -4.62
N TRP A 57 -11.96 -7.40 -4.63
CA TRP A 57 -11.77 -6.41 -3.59
C TRP A 57 -12.45 -6.86 -2.28
N PRO A 58 -11.76 -6.77 -1.13
CA PRO A 58 -12.37 -7.01 0.16
C PRO A 58 -13.58 -6.10 0.39
N LYS A 59 -14.69 -6.65 0.89
CA LYS A 59 -15.95 -5.90 1.12
C LYS A 59 -15.74 -4.70 2.04
N GLU A 60 -14.92 -4.87 3.07
CA GLU A 60 -14.57 -3.81 4.03
C GLU A 60 -13.88 -2.61 3.36
N TYR A 61 -13.04 -2.82 2.35
CA TYR A 61 -12.39 -1.72 1.64
C TYR A 61 -13.41 -0.89 0.86
N ILE A 62 -14.38 -1.55 0.23
CA ILE A 62 -15.46 -0.89 -0.51
C ILE A 62 -16.34 -0.08 0.44
N GLN A 63 -16.78 -0.70 1.54
CA GLN A 63 -17.71 -0.09 2.51
C GLN A 63 -17.09 1.09 3.25
N LYS A 64 -15.78 1.02 3.55
CA LYS A 64 -15.12 2.04 4.37
C LYS A 64 -14.55 3.20 3.57
N TYR A 65 -14.05 2.94 2.36
CA TYR A 65 -13.17 3.90 1.67
C TYR A 65 -13.68 4.35 0.29
N HIS A 66 -14.80 3.79 -0.22
CA HIS A 66 -15.37 4.19 -1.52
C HIS A 66 -14.34 4.20 -2.66
N LEU A 67 -13.42 3.24 -2.66
CA LEU A 67 -12.29 3.19 -3.59
C LEU A 67 -12.75 3.12 -5.04
N THR A 68 -12.02 3.80 -5.93
CA THR A 68 -12.21 3.72 -7.39
C THR A 68 -11.23 2.76 -8.06
N ASN A 69 -10.13 2.44 -7.37
CA ASN A 69 -9.10 1.51 -7.81
C ASN A 69 -8.41 0.85 -6.60
N LEU A 70 -7.73 -0.28 -6.83
CA LEU A 70 -6.98 -1.00 -5.81
C LEU A 70 -5.77 -1.64 -6.46
N TRP A 71 -4.62 -1.53 -5.81
CA TRP A 71 -3.34 -1.98 -6.32
C TRP A 71 -2.59 -2.79 -5.27
N LYS A 72 -1.75 -3.70 -5.75
CA LYS A 72 -0.83 -4.50 -4.96
C LYS A 72 0.60 -4.22 -5.41
N TYR A 73 1.48 -3.93 -4.48
CA TYR A 73 2.92 -3.97 -4.70
C TYR A 73 3.48 -5.23 -4.02
N ASP A 74 4.21 -6.06 -4.77
CA ASP A 74 4.82 -7.28 -4.25
C ASP A 74 6.15 -6.94 -3.56
N LEU A 75 6.19 -7.15 -2.24
CA LEU A 75 7.37 -6.94 -1.41
C LEU A 75 8.15 -8.26 -1.29
N PRO A 76 9.46 -8.20 -0.93
CA PRO A 76 10.22 -9.40 -0.63
C PRO A 76 9.58 -10.27 0.48
N ASN A 77 9.97 -11.54 0.54
CA ASN A 77 9.47 -12.52 1.51
C ASN A 77 7.95 -12.71 1.48
N ALA A 78 7.36 -12.61 0.27
CA ALA A 78 5.92 -12.73 0.03
C ALA A 78 5.06 -11.74 0.83
N TRP A 79 5.63 -10.61 1.25
CA TRP A 79 4.84 -9.49 1.75
C TRP A 79 4.15 -8.78 0.59
N ARG A 80 3.00 -8.16 0.86
CA ARG A 80 2.19 -7.47 -0.14
C ARG A 80 1.70 -6.16 0.45
N LEU A 81 2.01 -5.05 -0.21
CA LEU A 81 1.52 -3.72 0.15
C LEU A 81 0.32 -3.39 -0.72
N ILE A 82 -0.78 -2.98 -0.08
CA ILE A 82 -2.02 -2.64 -0.76
C ILE A 82 -2.21 -1.13 -0.71
N TYR A 83 -2.54 -0.54 -1.86
CA TYR A 83 -2.73 0.90 -1.99
C TYR A 83 -3.81 1.25 -3.00
N THR A 84 -4.34 2.46 -2.91
CA THR A 84 -5.18 3.10 -3.95
C THR A 84 -4.45 4.31 -4.50
N ILE A 85 -4.79 4.73 -5.71
CA ILE A 85 -4.25 5.94 -6.34
C ILE A 85 -5.39 6.95 -6.45
N GLU A 86 -5.20 8.11 -5.84
CA GLU A 86 -6.08 9.26 -6.04
C GLU A 86 -5.33 10.32 -6.84
N SER A 87 -6.02 11.04 -7.72
CA SER A 87 -5.39 12.10 -8.51
C SER A 87 -6.35 13.25 -8.71
N ASP A 88 -5.83 14.47 -8.61
CA ASP A 88 -6.51 15.70 -9.01
C ASP A 88 -5.73 16.37 -10.15
N GLU A 89 -6.01 17.65 -10.43
CA GLU A 89 -5.34 18.41 -11.49
C GLU A 89 -3.85 18.65 -11.19
N LEU A 90 -3.45 18.72 -9.92
CA LEU A 90 -2.14 19.16 -9.45
C LEU A 90 -1.24 17.99 -9.00
N LYS A 91 -1.82 16.96 -8.39
CA LYS A 91 -1.07 15.88 -7.75
C LYS A 91 -1.69 14.49 -7.97
N ILE A 92 -0.83 13.49 -7.84
CA ILE A 92 -1.17 12.08 -7.72
C ILE A 92 -0.75 11.63 -6.32
N VAL A 93 -1.61 10.90 -5.62
CA VAL A 93 -1.35 10.39 -4.27
C VAL A 93 -1.59 8.89 -4.26
N SER A 94 -0.53 8.12 -4.03
CA SER A 94 -0.65 6.71 -3.66
C SER A 94 -0.95 6.62 -2.17
N ILE A 95 -2.14 6.13 -1.81
CA ILE A 95 -2.58 6.01 -0.43
C ILE A 95 -2.43 4.54 -0.01
N ILE A 96 -1.47 4.27 0.87
CA ILE A 96 -1.22 2.95 1.45
C ILE A 96 -2.37 2.61 2.39
N LEU A 97 -3.04 1.49 2.11
CA LEU A 97 -4.18 1.00 2.88
C LEU A 97 -3.74 0.03 3.98
N GLU A 98 -2.83 -0.90 3.65
CA GLU A 98 -2.36 -1.94 4.56
C GLU A 98 -1.19 -2.72 3.92
N TRP A 99 -0.49 -3.56 4.70
CA TRP A 99 0.46 -4.54 4.18
C TRP A 99 0.38 -5.84 4.96
N PHE A 100 0.60 -6.96 4.28
CA PHE A 100 0.38 -8.29 4.83
C PHE A 100 1.48 -9.27 4.42
N ASN A 101 1.74 -10.26 5.28
CA ASN A 101 2.40 -11.48 4.86
C ASN A 101 1.47 -12.31 3.94
N HIS A 102 1.97 -13.43 3.44
CA HIS A 102 1.21 -14.27 2.52
C HIS A 102 -0.12 -14.79 3.07
N LYS A 103 -0.11 -15.31 4.31
CA LYS A 103 -1.28 -15.94 4.92
C LYS A 103 -2.39 -14.92 5.19
N ASP A 104 -2.02 -13.75 5.71
CA ASP A 104 -2.97 -12.69 6.02
C ASP A 104 -3.53 -12.06 4.74
N TYR A 105 -2.74 -12.00 3.67
CA TYR A 105 -3.21 -11.58 2.36
C TYR A 105 -4.27 -12.53 1.80
N GLU A 106 -4.03 -13.84 1.80
CA GLU A 106 -5.00 -14.83 1.32
C GLU A 106 -6.31 -14.73 2.08
N LYS A 107 -6.22 -14.64 3.41
CA LYS A 107 -7.39 -14.45 4.27
C LYS A 107 -8.15 -13.15 3.98
N ARG A 108 -7.44 -12.03 3.75
CA ARG A 108 -8.08 -10.72 3.48
C ARG A 108 -8.79 -10.71 2.13
N PHE A 109 -8.23 -11.37 1.12
CA PHE A 109 -8.74 -11.36 -0.25
C PHE A 109 -9.60 -12.60 -0.61
N ASN A 110 -9.80 -13.52 0.35
CA ASN A 110 -10.52 -14.78 0.17
C ASN A 110 -9.98 -15.59 -1.02
N TYR A 111 -8.65 -15.77 -1.07
CA TYR A 111 -8.01 -16.72 -1.98
C TYR A 111 -7.95 -18.13 -1.40
#